data_AF-A0A0D9V238-F1
#
_entry.id   AF-A0A0D9V238-F1
#
_cell.length_a   1.000
_cell.length_b   1.000
_cell.length_c   1.000
_cell.angle_alpha   90.00
_cell.angle_beta   90.00
_cell.angle_gamma   90.00
#
_symmetry.space_group_name_H-M   'P 1'
#
loop_
_entity.id
_entity.type
_entity.pdbx_description
1 polymer ?
#
loop_
_entity_poly.entity_id
_entity_poly.type
_entity_poly.pdbx_seq_one_letter_code
_entity_poly.pdbx_strand_id
1 'polypeptide(L)'
;MASPHSDPPDGGGGGGAPPELQSLPVRVITEPGQLPVEFLEPSAAQKLVIGFDCEGVDLCRHGALCIMQLAFPDAVYLVDAIEGGKELIQACKPALESEYVTKVIHDCKRDSEIAYSLLEEQDGKKRGSDDYISFVHLLADPRYCGMPYPEKEEVRTLLRQDPNFWKNRPLSEMMIRAATDDVRFLLSIHEKMMEKLSNVSLWRLSVRSELYCRCFCINDNLYADWPPLPTVPDEIEPDVYVPEVDILSVLDVPPGKMGRVIGRKGSSIMEVKQSCNVEIHIGGAKGPPDRVFIIGPVKEVRKAEAILRGRMLEY
;
A
#
# COMPACT_ATOMS: atom_id res chain seq x y z
N MET A 1 -27.21 -55.47 -17.17
CA MET A 1 -27.61 -54.66 -18.34
C MET A 1 -27.68 -53.21 -17.86
N ALA A 2 -26.78 -52.38 -18.37
CA ALA A 2 -26.65 -50.97 -17.98
C ALA A 2 -27.79 -50.14 -18.59
N SER A 3 -28.37 -49.23 -17.80
CA SER A 3 -29.22 -48.15 -18.29
C SER A 3 -28.35 -46.92 -18.58
N PRO A 4 -28.60 -46.16 -19.66
CA PRO A 4 -27.79 -44.99 -19.98
C PRO A 4 -28.23 -43.79 -19.14
N HIS A 5 -27.26 -43.14 -18.49
CA HIS A 5 -27.42 -41.82 -17.92
C HIS A 5 -27.51 -40.79 -19.05
N SER A 6 -28.56 -39.97 -19.04
CA SER A 6 -28.71 -38.78 -19.87
C SER A 6 -28.17 -37.57 -19.14
N ASP A 7 -27.15 -36.91 -19.69
CA ASP A 7 -26.64 -35.64 -19.19
C ASP A 7 -27.65 -34.50 -19.42
N PRO A 8 -27.75 -33.50 -18.52
CA PRO A 8 -28.58 -32.32 -18.71
C PRO A 8 -27.94 -31.35 -19.70
N PRO A 9 -28.74 -30.47 -20.34
CA PRO A 9 -28.27 -29.62 -21.43
C PRO A 9 -27.35 -28.50 -20.92
N ASP A 10 -26.33 -28.24 -21.72
CA ASP A 10 -25.32 -27.20 -21.57
C ASP A 10 -25.99 -25.82 -21.55
N GLY A 11 -26.04 -25.22 -20.37
CA GLY A 11 -26.53 -23.86 -20.17
C GLY A 11 -25.49 -22.89 -20.69
N GLY A 12 -25.66 -22.47 -21.95
CA GLY A 12 -24.91 -21.37 -22.57
C GLY A 12 -25.09 -20.06 -21.81
N GLY A 13 -24.32 -19.87 -20.75
CA GLY A 13 -24.09 -18.58 -20.12
C GLY A 13 -23.12 -17.80 -20.99
N GLY A 14 -23.63 -16.76 -21.65
CA GLY A 14 -22.80 -15.79 -22.36
C GLY A 14 -21.77 -15.20 -21.41
N GLY A 15 -20.54 -15.71 -21.49
CA GLY A 15 -19.37 -15.04 -20.95
C GLY A 15 -19.16 -13.77 -21.76
N GLY A 16 -19.79 -12.67 -21.32
CA GLY A 16 -19.40 -11.35 -21.75
C GLY A 16 -17.92 -11.20 -21.49
N ALA A 17 -17.15 -10.86 -22.53
CA ALA A 17 -15.75 -10.52 -22.38
C ALA A 17 -15.60 -9.47 -21.25
N PRO A 18 -14.53 -9.54 -20.45
CA PRO A 18 -14.23 -8.47 -19.50
C PRO A 18 -14.26 -7.12 -20.26
N PRO A 19 -14.75 -6.03 -19.65
CA PRO A 19 -14.66 -4.73 -20.27
C PRO A 19 -13.20 -4.50 -20.69
N GLU A 20 -12.96 -4.31 -21.99
CA GLU A 20 -11.64 -3.94 -22.51
C GLU A 20 -11.24 -2.65 -21.79
N LEU A 21 -10.37 -2.78 -20.79
CA LEU A 21 -9.75 -1.62 -20.17
C LEU A 21 -8.93 -0.97 -21.28
N GLN A 22 -9.38 0.20 -21.75
CA GLN A 22 -8.70 0.93 -22.82
C GLN A 22 -7.20 1.00 -22.52
N SER A 23 -6.37 0.62 -23.50
CA SER A 23 -4.92 0.71 -23.35
C SER A 23 -4.56 2.19 -23.15
N LEU A 24 -4.22 2.57 -21.92
CA LEU A 24 -3.74 3.92 -21.64
C LEU A 24 -2.43 4.16 -22.41
N PRO A 25 -2.27 5.31 -23.08
CA PRO A 25 -0.98 5.74 -23.61
C PRO A 25 0.10 5.66 -22.54
N VAL A 26 1.26 5.11 -22.90
CA VAL A 26 2.44 5.05 -22.03
C VAL A 26 3.50 6.00 -22.56
N ARG A 27 4.06 6.84 -21.68
CA ARG A 27 5.07 7.84 -22.02
C ARG A 27 6.31 7.65 -21.15
N VAL A 28 7.46 7.42 -21.77
CA VAL A 28 8.75 7.44 -21.06
C VAL A 28 9.22 8.88 -20.97
N ILE A 29 9.50 9.33 -19.75
CA ILE A 29 9.78 10.73 -19.43
C ILE A 29 11.24 10.86 -19.04
N THR A 30 11.96 11.72 -19.75
CA THR A 30 13.38 12.05 -19.51
C THR A 30 13.59 13.54 -19.24
N GLU A 31 12.58 14.39 -19.48
CA GLU A 31 12.64 15.82 -19.24
C GLU A 31 11.42 16.32 -18.44
N PRO A 32 11.58 17.28 -17.51
CA PRO A 32 10.48 17.81 -16.70
C PRO A 32 9.27 18.27 -17.51
N GLY A 33 9.49 18.95 -18.65
CA GLY A 33 8.43 19.53 -19.47
C GLY A 33 7.51 18.51 -20.16
N GLN A 34 7.83 17.22 -20.07
CA GLN A 34 6.97 16.15 -20.60
C GLN A 34 5.95 15.64 -19.57
N LEU A 35 6.05 16.08 -18.30
CA LEU A 35 5.09 15.79 -17.25
C LEU A 35 3.86 16.71 -17.35
N PRO A 36 2.68 16.28 -16.83
CA PRO A 36 1.50 17.13 -16.76
C PRO A 36 1.76 18.39 -15.94
N VAL A 37 1.23 19.54 -16.39
CA VAL A 37 1.43 20.84 -15.71
C VAL A 37 0.81 20.81 -14.32
N GLU A 38 -0.36 20.21 -14.18
CA GLU A 38 -1.06 20.02 -12.91
C GLU A 38 -0.27 19.18 -11.90
N PHE A 39 0.65 18.32 -12.37
CA PHE A 39 1.56 17.56 -11.51
C PHE A 39 2.80 18.38 -11.13
N LEU A 40 3.31 19.22 -12.04
CA LEU A 40 4.42 20.12 -11.73
C LEU A 40 3.99 21.27 -10.81
N GLU A 41 2.74 21.71 -10.93
CA GLU A 41 2.15 22.86 -10.25
C GLU A 41 0.84 22.48 -9.54
N PRO A 42 0.89 21.63 -8.49
CA PRO A 42 -0.31 21.18 -7.80
C PRO A 42 -1.01 22.34 -7.08
N SER A 43 -2.35 22.38 -7.13
CA SER A 43 -3.13 23.47 -6.56
C SER A 43 -4.43 23.00 -5.91
N ALA A 44 -4.94 23.80 -4.96
CA ALA A 44 -6.23 23.53 -4.34
C ALA A 44 -7.42 23.60 -5.33
N ALA A 45 -7.25 24.30 -6.46
CA ALA A 45 -8.28 24.44 -7.49
C ALA A 45 -8.50 23.13 -8.28
N GLN A 46 -7.47 22.28 -8.36
CA GLN A 46 -7.53 21.01 -9.07
C GLN A 46 -6.78 19.95 -8.29
N LYS A 47 -7.53 19.16 -7.51
CA LYS A 47 -6.97 18.01 -6.82
C LYS A 47 -6.70 16.87 -7.81
N LEU A 48 -5.59 16.17 -7.62
CA LEU A 48 -5.22 15.02 -8.44
C LEU A 48 -5.30 13.74 -7.62
N VAL A 49 -5.62 12.64 -8.31
CA VAL A 49 -5.45 11.27 -7.81
C VAL A 49 -4.60 10.55 -8.83
N ILE A 50 -3.45 10.03 -8.40
CA ILE A 50 -2.50 9.33 -9.27
C ILE A 50 -2.21 7.94 -8.71
N GLY A 51 -2.03 6.95 -9.58
CA GLY A 51 -1.36 5.70 -9.21
C GLY A 51 0.15 5.95 -9.15
N PHE A 52 0.82 5.45 -8.13
CA PHE A 52 2.25 5.67 -7.94
C PHE A 52 2.95 4.37 -7.54
N ASP A 53 4.09 4.09 -8.17
CA ASP A 53 5.03 3.05 -7.75
C ASP A 53 6.47 3.46 -8.11
N CYS A 54 7.46 2.69 -7.64
CA CYS A 54 8.87 2.88 -7.96
C CYS A 54 9.58 1.56 -8.24
N GLU A 55 10.50 1.57 -9.21
CA GLU A 55 11.39 0.45 -9.51
C GLU A 55 12.86 0.85 -9.45
N GLY A 56 13.70 -0.10 -9.02
CA GLY A 56 15.13 0.16 -8.85
C GLY A 56 15.93 -0.97 -8.22
N VAL A 57 17.15 -0.65 -7.78
CA VAL A 57 18.08 -1.61 -7.16
C VAL A 57 18.19 -1.31 -5.69
N ASP A 58 17.93 -2.31 -4.84
CA ASP A 58 17.98 -2.19 -3.37
C ASP A 58 17.20 -0.98 -2.82
N LEU A 59 15.99 -0.71 -3.36
CA LEU A 59 15.14 0.44 -3.03
C LEU A 59 14.93 0.61 -1.51
N CYS A 60 15.83 1.40 -0.92
CA CYS A 60 15.95 1.70 0.50
C CYS A 60 17.08 2.75 0.67
N ARG A 61 17.63 2.89 1.90
CA ARG A 61 18.61 3.93 2.25
C ARG A 61 19.86 4.02 1.36
N HIS A 62 20.25 2.93 0.71
CA HIS A 62 21.49 2.84 -0.08
C HIS A 62 21.26 2.37 -1.51
N GLY A 63 20.00 2.26 -1.94
CA GLY A 63 19.63 1.81 -3.28
C GLY A 63 19.66 2.92 -4.32
N ALA A 64 19.29 2.56 -5.55
CA ALA A 64 19.14 3.47 -6.67
C ALA A 64 17.70 3.39 -7.22
N LEU A 65 16.99 4.52 -7.19
CA LEU A 65 15.75 4.70 -7.95
C LEU A 65 16.09 4.69 -9.44
N CYS A 66 15.39 3.87 -10.22
CA CYS A 66 15.60 3.75 -11.65
C CYS A 66 14.40 4.28 -12.45
N ILE A 67 13.18 3.98 -12.00
CA ILE A 67 11.94 4.41 -12.63
C ILE A 67 10.94 4.78 -11.54
N MET A 68 10.18 5.85 -11.76
CA MET A 68 8.98 6.17 -10.99
C MET A 68 7.78 6.10 -11.94
N GLN A 69 6.76 5.33 -11.58
CA GLN A 69 5.58 5.13 -12.40
C GLN A 69 4.43 6.00 -11.89
N LEU A 70 3.82 6.78 -12.78
CA LEU A 70 2.70 7.66 -12.47
C LEU A 70 1.52 7.34 -13.38
N ALA A 71 0.44 6.77 -12.84
CA ALA A 71 -0.80 6.55 -13.58
C ALA A 71 -1.76 7.72 -13.37
N PHE A 72 -2.17 8.34 -14.47
CA PHE A 72 -3.24 9.33 -14.57
C PHE A 72 -4.46 8.69 -15.24
N PRO A 73 -5.65 9.33 -15.19
CA PRO A 73 -6.83 8.83 -15.89
C PRO A 73 -6.65 8.67 -17.41
N ASP A 74 -5.74 9.43 -18.02
CA ASP A 74 -5.54 9.50 -19.46
C ASP A 74 -4.24 8.87 -19.97
N ALA A 75 -3.25 8.62 -19.11
CA ALA A 75 -1.95 8.07 -19.50
C ALA A 75 -1.14 7.52 -18.31
N VAL A 76 -0.15 6.69 -18.60
CA VAL A 76 0.90 6.29 -17.65
C VAL A 76 2.23 6.93 -18.04
N TYR A 77 2.88 7.59 -17.08
CA TYR A 77 4.16 8.25 -17.23
C TYR A 77 5.23 7.44 -16.50
N LEU A 78 6.22 6.95 -17.23
CA LEU A 78 7.38 6.25 -16.69
C LEU A 78 8.54 7.25 -16.60
N VAL A 79 8.72 7.82 -15.41
CA VAL A 79 9.76 8.81 -15.11
C VAL A 79 11.10 8.11 -14.97
N ASP A 80 11.99 8.34 -15.93
CA ASP A 80 13.31 7.73 -15.97
C ASP A 80 14.30 8.49 -15.08
N ALA A 81 14.50 7.97 -13.87
CA ALA A 81 15.40 8.57 -12.89
C ALA A 81 16.88 8.54 -13.32
N ILE A 82 17.24 7.66 -14.25
CA ILE A 82 18.62 7.49 -14.74
C ILE A 82 18.89 8.48 -15.85
N GLU A 83 18.09 8.46 -16.93
CA GLU A 83 18.29 9.34 -18.08
C GLU A 83 17.89 10.79 -17.77
N GLY A 84 16.77 11.02 -17.08
CA GLY A 84 16.34 12.38 -16.71
C GLY A 84 17.03 12.96 -15.48
N GLY A 85 17.72 12.10 -14.71
CA GLY A 85 18.58 12.51 -13.60
C GLY A 85 17.90 13.34 -12.52
N LYS A 86 18.71 14.10 -11.78
CA LYS A 86 18.27 14.84 -10.58
C LYS A 86 17.23 15.92 -10.90
N GLU A 87 17.34 16.58 -12.05
CA GLU A 87 16.43 17.67 -12.43
C GLU A 87 15.00 17.14 -12.59
N LEU A 88 14.82 16.04 -13.32
CA LEU A 88 13.52 15.40 -13.48
C LEU A 88 12.95 14.92 -12.14
N ILE A 89 13.75 14.26 -11.30
CA ILE A 89 13.28 13.80 -9.99
C ILE A 89 12.89 14.98 -9.08
N GLN A 90 13.63 16.08 -9.14
CA GLN A 90 13.31 17.29 -8.38
C GLN A 90 12.01 17.94 -8.87
N ALA A 91 11.71 17.86 -10.17
CA ALA A 91 10.46 18.37 -10.74
C ALA A 91 9.22 17.61 -10.26
N CYS A 92 9.35 16.34 -9.86
CA CYS A 92 8.24 15.57 -9.28
C CYS A 92 7.94 15.95 -7.82
N LYS A 93 8.88 16.56 -7.10
CA LYS A 93 8.76 16.84 -5.66
C LYS A 93 7.51 17.66 -5.28
N PRO A 94 7.13 18.74 -5.99
CA PRO A 94 5.95 19.53 -5.65
C PRO A 94 4.67 18.69 -5.54
N ALA A 95 4.38 17.83 -6.53
CA ALA A 95 3.20 16.94 -6.45
C ALA A 95 3.34 15.85 -5.39
N LEU A 96 4.51 15.20 -5.29
CA LEU A 96 4.69 14.11 -4.34
C LEU A 96 4.49 14.58 -2.88
N GLU A 97 4.90 15.80 -2.57
CA GLU A 97 4.76 16.41 -1.23
C GLU A 97 3.46 17.21 -1.05
N SER A 98 2.65 17.38 -2.09
CA SER A 98 1.42 18.16 -2.04
C SER A 98 0.26 17.41 -1.37
N GLU A 99 -0.50 18.13 -0.53
CA GLU A 99 -1.80 17.71 0.00
C GLU A 99 -2.92 17.72 -1.05
N TYR A 100 -2.69 18.35 -2.20
CA TYR A 100 -3.65 18.41 -3.32
C TYR A 100 -3.51 17.22 -4.28
N VAL A 101 -2.48 16.39 -4.10
CA VAL A 101 -2.25 15.18 -4.90
C VAL A 101 -2.38 13.96 -4.00
N THR A 102 -3.39 13.14 -4.25
CA THR A 102 -3.56 11.84 -3.62
C THR A 102 -2.74 10.81 -4.39
N LYS A 103 -1.82 10.14 -3.70
CA LYS A 103 -0.98 9.09 -4.26
C LYS A 103 -1.57 7.73 -3.88
N VAL A 104 -2.18 7.05 -4.84
CA VAL A 104 -2.67 5.68 -4.67
C VAL A 104 -1.51 4.73 -4.91
N ILE A 105 -1.17 3.94 -3.89
CA ILE A 105 -0.03 3.03 -3.96
C ILE A 105 -0.46 1.66 -3.44
N HIS A 106 -0.03 0.60 -4.12
CA HIS A 106 -0.07 -0.76 -3.58
C HIS A 106 1.31 -1.13 -3.03
N ASP A 107 1.36 -1.84 -1.91
CA ASP A 107 2.60 -2.26 -1.21
C ASP A 107 3.50 -1.11 -0.66
N CYS A 108 3.12 0.17 -0.82
CA CYS A 108 3.61 1.25 0.03
C CYS A 108 2.82 1.27 1.34
N LYS A 109 3.30 0.49 2.31
CA LYS A 109 3.05 0.65 3.76
C LYS A 109 1.59 0.89 4.20
N ARG A 110 0.60 0.47 3.39
CA ARG A 110 -0.67 -0.18 3.76
C ARG A 110 -1.96 0.55 3.40
N ASP A 111 -2.01 1.70 2.74
CA ASP A 111 -3.31 2.39 2.50
C ASP A 111 -4.33 1.53 1.75
N SER A 112 -3.93 0.94 0.61
CA SER A 112 -4.77 0.00 -0.15
C SER A 112 -5.10 -1.28 0.65
N GLU A 113 -4.19 -1.74 1.52
CA GLU A 113 -4.42 -2.90 2.39
C GLU A 113 -5.38 -2.59 3.55
N ILE A 114 -5.28 -1.40 4.14
CA ILE A 114 -6.16 -0.91 5.19
C ILE A 114 -7.57 -0.78 4.62
N ALA A 115 -7.72 -0.12 3.48
CA ALA A 115 -8.99 0.00 2.78
C ALA A 115 -9.61 -1.38 2.50
N TYR A 116 -8.84 -2.32 1.95
CA TYR A 116 -9.30 -3.69 1.74
C TYR A 116 -9.73 -4.38 3.04
N SER A 117 -8.92 -4.28 4.11
CA SER A 117 -9.24 -4.91 5.40
C SER A 117 -10.50 -4.33 6.05
N LEU A 118 -10.74 -3.02 5.89
CA LEU A 118 -11.94 -2.34 6.38
C LEU A 118 -13.19 -2.79 5.62
N LEU A 119 -13.09 -3.04 4.31
CA LEU A 119 -14.17 -3.63 3.54
C LEU A 119 -14.50 -5.05 4.01
N GLU A 120 -13.48 -5.87 4.26
CA GLU A 120 -13.69 -7.22 4.80
C GLU A 120 -14.33 -7.19 6.20
N GLU A 121 -13.92 -6.26 7.07
CA GLU A 121 -14.50 -6.04 8.41
C GLU A 121 -15.97 -5.59 8.32
N GLN A 122 -16.29 -4.67 7.40
CA GLN A 122 -17.67 -4.24 7.13
C GLN A 122 -18.57 -5.40 6.71
N ASP A 123 -18.04 -6.35 5.93
CA ASP A 123 -18.74 -7.55 5.50
C ASP A 123 -18.83 -8.62 6.62
N GLY A 124 -18.42 -8.30 7.84
CA GLY A 124 -18.49 -9.17 9.01
C GLY A 124 -17.42 -10.26 9.04
N LYS A 125 -16.39 -10.18 8.19
CA LYS A 125 -15.28 -11.12 8.21
C LYS A 125 -14.37 -10.79 9.40
N LYS A 126 -13.94 -11.84 10.11
CA LYS A 126 -12.97 -11.67 11.20
C LYS A 126 -11.61 -11.33 10.61
N ARG A 127 -10.97 -10.32 11.19
CA ARG A 127 -9.58 -9.95 10.91
C ARG A 127 -8.68 -11.17 11.11
N GLY A 128 -8.07 -11.65 10.03
CA GLY A 128 -7.04 -12.68 10.08
C GLY A 128 -5.72 -12.06 10.55
N SER A 129 -4.85 -12.87 11.15
CA SER A 129 -3.62 -12.34 11.75
C SER A 129 -2.53 -11.96 10.74
N ASP A 130 -2.79 -12.08 9.43
CA ASP A 130 -1.85 -11.75 8.35
C ASP A 130 -2.61 -11.48 7.04
N ASP A 131 -3.59 -10.55 7.08
CA ASP A 131 -4.46 -10.20 5.95
C ASP A 131 -3.73 -9.34 4.88
N TYR A 132 -2.52 -9.75 4.50
CA TYR A 132 -1.80 -9.16 3.39
C TYR A 132 -2.42 -9.62 2.06
N ILE A 133 -3.00 -8.69 1.31
CA ILE A 133 -3.43 -8.94 -0.06
C ILE A 133 -2.37 -8.42 -1.05
N SER A 134 -1.73 -9.35 -1.76
CA SER A 134 -0.79 -9.01 -2.83
C SER A 134 -1.49 -8.28 -3.97
N PHE A 135 -0.76 -7.46 -4.74
CA PHE A 135 -1.32 -6.72 -5.88
C PHE A 135 -1.97 -7.67 -6.90
N VAL A 136 -1.30 -8.80 -7.16
CA VAL A 136 -1.78 -9.84 -8.09
C VAL A 136 -3.12 -10.41 -7.62
N HIS A 137 -3.28 -10.67 -6.33
CA HIS A 137 -4.55 -11.15 -5.78
C HIS A 137 -5.63 -10.06 -5.77
N LEU A 138 -5.26 -8.81 -5.49
CA LEU A 138 -6.19 -7.68 -5.52
C LEU A 138 -6.73 -7.41 -6.93
N LEU A 139 -5.87 -7.49 -7.94
CA LEU A 139 -6.27 -7.38 -9.34
C LEU A 139 -7.19 -8.52 -9.78
N ALA A 140 -6.87 -9.75 -9.37
CA ALA A 140 -7.63 -10.93 -9.74
C ALA A 140 -9.01 -11.00 -9.06
N ASP A 141 -9.23 -10.26 -7.96
CA ASP A 141 -10.51 -10.23 -7.26
C ASP A 141 -11.60 -9.59 -8.15
N PRO A 142 -12.69 -10.32 -8.48
CA PRO A 142 -13.78 -9.83 -9.33
C PRO A 142 -14.50 -8.58 -8.81
N ARG A 143 -14.39 -8.30 -7.50
CA ARG A 143 -14.96 -7.08 -6.89
C ARG A 143 -14.24 -5.81 -7.33
N TYR A 144 -12.99 -5.94 -7.80
CA TYR A 144 -12.18 -4.84 -8.30
C TYR A 144 -11.98 -5.02 -9.81
N CYS A 145 -10.87 -5.62 -10.25
CA CYS A 145 -10.56 -5.73 -11.67
C CYS A 145 -10.96 -7.08 -12.27
N GLY A 146 -10.94 -8.17 -11.50
CA GLY A 146 -11.14 -9.52 -12.04
C GLY A 146 -10.08 -9.93 -13.07
N MET A 147 -8.91 -9.30 -13.04
CA MET A 147 -7.86 -9.46 -14.04
C MET A 147 -6.69 -10.26 -13.45
N PRO A 148 -6.40 -11.46 -13.99
CA PRO A 148 -5.19 -12.18 -13.60
C PRO A 148 -3.96 -11.43 -14.11
N TYR A 149 -2.85 -11.53 -13.37
CA TYR A 149 -1.57 -10.91 -13.74
C TYR A 149 -0.41 -11.91 -13.69
N PRO A 150 -0.40 -12.93 -14.58
CA PRO A 150 0.63 -13.97 -14.60
C PRO A 150 2.03 -13.44 -14.98
N GLU A 151 2.10 -12.37 -15.77
CA GLU A 151 3.34 -11.77 -16.25
C GLU A 151 4.22 -11.24 -15.10
N LYS A 152 3.61 -10.87 -13.96
CA LYS A 152 4.34 -10.45 -12.75
C LYS A 152 5.33 -11.52 -12.28
N GLU A 153 5.03 -12.81 -12.47
CA GLU A 153 5.94 -13.89 -12.05
C GLU A 153 7.13 -14.06 -13.01
N GLU A 154 6.93 -13.79 -14.29
CA GLU A 154 8.03 -13.75 -15.28
C GLU A 154 9.02 -12.63 -14.93
N VAL A 155 8.51 -11.43 -14.65
CA VAL A 155 9.33 -10.27 -14.24
C VAL A 155 10.11 -10.58 -12.95
N ARG A 156 9.46 -11.19 -11.94
CA ARG A 156 10.14 -11.62 -10.70
C ARG A 156 11.25 -12.64 -10.93
N THR A 157 11.12 -13.48 -11.94
CA THR A 157 12.16 -14.46 -12.30
C THR A 157 13.35 -13.74 -12.93
N LEU A 158 13.11 -12.77 -13.80
CA LEU A 158 14.15 -11.96 -14.43
C LEU A 158 14.89 -11.07 -13.42
N LEU A 159 14.18 -10.45 -12.48
CA LEU A 159 14.78 -9.66 -11.40
C LEU A 159 15.74 -10.48 -10.52
N ARG A 160 15.48 -11.78 -10.35
CA ARG A 160 16.38 -12.70 -9.63
C ARG A 160 17.63 -13.05 -10.44
N GLN A 161 17.56 -13.00 -11.77
CA GLN A 161 18.66 -13.32 -12.66
C GLN A 161 19.57 -12.10 -12.92
N ASP A 162 18.98 -10.91 -13.03
CA ASP A 162 19.69 -9.66 -13.23
C ASP A 162 19.33 -8.64 -12.14
N PRO A 163 20.16 -8.51 -11.08
CA PRO A 163 19.98 -7.49 -10.05
C PRO A 163 20.02 -6.05 -10.57
N ASN A 164 20.51 -5.81 -11.78
CA ASN A 164 20.54 -4.50 -12.43
C ASN A 164 19.47 -4.35 -13.52
N PHE A 165 18.48 -5.24 -13.58
CA PHE A 165 17.41 -5.25 -14.59
C PHE A 165 16.85 -3.84 -14.86
N TRP A 166 16.48 -3.11 -13.80
CA TRP A 166 15.90 -1.77 -13.90
C TRP A 166 16.89 -0.65 -14.28
N LYS A 167 18.20 -0.91 -14.24
CA LYS A 167 19.23 0.04 -14.70
C LYS A 167 19.50 -0.03 -16.19
N ASN A 168 19.11 -1.12 -16.85
CA ASN A 168 19.40 -1.31 -18.27
C ASN A 168 18.68 -0.24 -19.12
N ARG A 169 19.39 0.30 -20.12
CA ARG A 169 18.88 1.33 -21.05
C ARG A 169 19.25 1.03 -22.52
N PRO A 170 18.40 1.40 -23.50
CA PRO A 170 17.05 1.95 -23.32
C PRO A 170 16.10 0.93 -22.67
N LEU A 171 14.98 1.39 -22.08
CA LEU A 171 13.98 0.49 -21.50
C LEU A 171 13.45 -0.47 -22.58
N SER A 172 13.47 -1.77 -22.30
CA SER A 172 12.86 -2.76 -23.19
C SER A 172 11.32 -2.66 -23.14
N GLU A 173 10.64 -3.14 -24.18
CA GLU A 173 9.17 -3.19 -24.22
C GLU A 173 8.59 -3.95 -23.01
N MET A 174 9.26 -5.03 -22.58
CA MET A 174 8.89 -5.79 -21.40
C MET A 174 9.01 -4.98 -20.11
N MET A 175 10.08 -4.18 -19.95
CA MET A 175 10.24 -3.30 -18.78
C MET A 175 9.15 -2.23 -18.74
N ILE A 176 8.85 -1.64 -19.90
CA ILE A 176 7.78 -0.63 -20.05
C ILE A 176 6.43 -1.24 -19.67
N ARG A 177 6.12 -2.43 -20.19
CA ARG A 177 4.86 -3.12 -19.88
C ARG A 177 4.76 -3.47 -18.40
N ALA A 178 5.79 -4.09 -17.83
CA ALA A 178 5.82 -4.48 -16.42
C ALA A 178 5.59 -3.27 -15.49
N ALA A 179 6.37 -2.21 -15.67
CA ALA A 179 6.25 -0.98 -14.89
C ALA A 179 4.86 -0.33 -15.05
N THR A 180 4.28 -0.37 -16.26
CA THR A 180 2.94 0.18 -16.50
C THR A 180 1.85 -0.61 -15.78
N ASP A 181 1.93 -1.95 -15.82
CA ASP A 181 0.95 -2.85 -15.23
C ASP A 181 0.87 -2.72 -13.70
N ASP A 182 1.96 -2.32 -13.04
CA ASP A 182 2.00 -2.09 -11.60
C ASP A 182 1.16 -0.90 -11.13
N VAL A 183 0.89 0.08 -12.00
CA VAL A 183 0.15 1.30 -11.63
C VAL A 183 -1.17 1.53 -12.37
N ARG A 184 -1.34 1.02 -13.60
CA ARG A 184 -2.46 1.41 -14.47
C ARG A 184 -3.85 1.08 -13.93
N PHE A 185 -3.94 0.11 -13.01
CA PHE A 185 -5.19 -0.32 -12.39
C PHE A 185 -5.45 0.32 -11.03
N LEU A 186 -4.46 1.00 -10.44
CA LEU A 186 -4.55 1.55 -9.08
C LEU A 186 -5.70 2.55 -8.93
N LEU A 187 -5.90 3.41 -9.94
CA LEU A 187 -7.00 4.39 -9.91
C LEU A 187 -8.38 3.72 -9.89
N SER A 188 -8.59 2.70 -10.72
CA SER A 188 -9.86 1.97 -10.76
C SER A 188 -10.10 1.15 -9.48
N ILE A 189 -9.05 0.55 -8.92
CA ILE A 189 -9.12 -0.14 -7.63
C ILE A 189 -9.50 0.85 -6.53
N HIS A 190 -8.83 2.00 -6.48
CA HIS A 190 -9.07 3.04 -5.51
C HIS A 190 -10.51 3.57 -5.58
N GLU A 191 -10.99 3.91 -6.78
CA GLU A 191 -12.38 4.34 -6.99
C GLU A 191 -13.38 3.30 -6.44
N LYS A 192 -13.23 2.03 -6.83
CA LYS A 192 -14.09 0.94 -6.36
C LYS A 192 -14.01 0.67 -4.86
N MET A 193 -12.86 0.93 -4.24
CA MET A 193 -12.71 0.84 -2.79
C MET A 193 -13.42 2.00 -2.09
N MET A 194 -13.16 3.23 -2.54
CA MET A 194 -13.74 4.44 -1.94
C MET A 194 -15.26 4.46 -2.05
N GLU A 195 -15.84 3.98 -3.16
CA GLU A 195 -17.30 3.84 -3.31
C GLU A 195 -17.94 2.88 -2.31
N LYS A 196 -17.21 1.87 -1.84
CA LYS A 196 -17.73 0.81 -0.96
C LYS A 196 -17.46 1.05 0.53
N LEU A 197 -16.54 1.96 0.86
CA LEU A 197 -16.23 2.29 2.26
C LEU A 197 -17.36 3.16 2.84
N SER A 198 -17.86 2.77 4.01
CA SER A 198 -18.76 3.61 4.81
C SER A 198 -18.04 4.85 5.34
N ASN A 199 -18.80 5.88 5.77
CA ASN A 199 -18.23 7.07 6.40
C ASN A 199 -17.30 6.75 7.59
N VAL A 200 -17.68 5.77 8.41
CA VAL A 200 -16.86 5.31 9.54
C VAL A 200 -15.56 4.68 9.04
N SER A 201 -15.60 3.87 7.99
CA SER A 201 -14.39 3.24 7.44
C SER A 201 -13.51 4.21 6.69
N LEU A 202 -14.07 5.19 5.99
CA LEU A 202 -13.30 6.30 5.39
C LEU A 202 -12.54 7.08 6.46
N TRP A 203 -13.22 7.42 7.57
CA TRP A 203 -12.57 8.04 8.71
C TRP A 203 -11.46 7.14 9.30
N ARG A 204 -11.73 5.86 9.54
CA ARG A 204 -10.72 4.92 10.05
C ARG A 204 -9.53 4.76 9.11
N LEU A 205 -9.78 4.73 7.79
CA LEU A 205 -8.72 4.71 6.79
C LEU A 205 -7.82 5.94 6.95
N SER A 206 -8.41 7.14 7.01
CA SER A 206 -7.64 8.39 7.17
C SER A 206 -6.79 8.42 8.44
N VAL A 207 -7.34 7.96 9.58
CA VAL A 207 -6.61 7.87 10.85
C VAL A 207 -5.46 6.88 10.73
N ARG A 208 -5.71 5.68 10.19
CA ARG A 208 -4.69 4.63 10.12
C ARG A 208 -3.58 4.99 9.15
N SER A 209 -3.88 5.56 7.98
CA SER A 209 -2.89 6.05 7.01
C SER A 209 -1.91 7.03 7.66
N GLU A 210 -2.43 7.98 8.44
CA GLU A 210 -1.63 8.95 9.18
C GLU A 210 -0.73 8.29 10.25
N LEU A 211 -1.25 7.34 11.02
CA LEU A 211 -0.46 6.59 12.00
C LEU A 211 0.64 5.76 11.34
N TYR A 212 0.37 5.20 10.16
CA TYR A 212 1.32 4.44 9.37
C TYR A 212 2.47 5.30 8.85
N CYS A 213 2.18 6.49 8.33
CA CYS A 213 3.21 7.46 7.96
C CYS A 213 4.13 7.80 9.14
N ARG A 214 3.56 8.04 10.33
CA ARG A 214 4.32 8.33 11.56
C ARG A 214 5.23 7.18 12.00
N CYS A 215 4.90 5.92 11.70
CA CYS A 215 5.77 4.79 12.05
C CYS A 215 7.15 4.86 11.37
N PHE A 216 7.24 5.52 10.21
CA PHE A 216 8.43 5.45 9.36
C PHE A 216 9.02 6.81 9.00
N CYS A 217 8.27 7.90 9.19
CA CYS A 217 8.73 9.28 9.05
C CYS A 217 9.03 9.89 10.43
N ILE A 218 9.83 9.16 11.22
CA ILE A 218 10.18 9.55 12.59
C ILE A 218 11.13 10.74 12.55
N ASN A 219 10.78 11.76 13.31
CA ASN A 219 11.62 12.88 13.67
C ASN A 219 11.88 12.87 15.19
N ASP A 220 12.95 13.55 15.63
CA ASP A 220 13.37 13.52 17.03
C ASP A 220 12.43 14.29 17.98
N ASN A 221 11.40 14.96 17.46
CA ASN A 221 10.48 15.78 18.24
C ASN A 221 9.15 15.10 18.58
N LEU A 222 9.10 13.77 18.57
CA LEU A 222 7.91 12.99 18.95
C LEU A 222 6.66 13.37 18.15
N TYR A 223 6.83 13.61 16.85
CA TYR A 223 5.74 14.00 15.94
C TYR A 223 5.10 15.36 16.25
N ALA A 224 5.78 16.26 16.98
CA ALA A 224 5.23 17.57 17.32
C ALA A 224 4.85 18.42 16.09
N ASP A 225 5.53 18.22 14.96
CA ASP A 225 5.25 18.92 13.71
C ASP A 225 4.14 18.27 12.87
N TRP A 226 3.62 17.11 13.28
CA TRP A 226 2.58 16.41 12.54
C TRP A 226 1.20 17.01 12.85
N PRO A 227 0.30 17.07 11.86
CA PRO A 227 -1.06 17.52 12.08
C PRO A 227 -1.77 16.64 13.13
N PRO A 228 -2.82 17.13 13.80
CA PRO A 228 -3.64 16.27 14.65
C PRO A 228 -4.29 15.15 13.82
N LEU A 229 -4.56 14.01 14.46
CA LEU A 229 -5.30 12.92 13.81
C LEU A 229 -6.71 13.41 13.41
N PRO A 230 -7.26 12.93 12.28
CA PRO A 230 -8.62 13.24 11.87
C PRO A 230 -9.65 12.91 12.97
N THR A 231 -10.50 13.88 13.29
CA THR A 231 -11.62 13.67 14.22
C THR A 231 -12.75 12.90 13.54
N VAL A 232 -13.61 12.27 14.35
CA VAL A 232 -14.83 11.63 13.86
C VAL A 232 -15.67 12.67 13.11
N PRO A 233 -16.09 12.41 11.85
CA PRO A 233 -16.95 13.32 11.09
C PRO A 233 -18.32 13.52 11.75
N ASP A 234 -18.86 14.74 11.67
CA ASP A 234 -20.18 15.09 12.21
C ASP A 234 -21.33 14.42 11.42
N GLU A 235 -21.07 13.99 10.19
CA GLU A 235 -22.03 13.37 9.29
C GLU A 235 -22.32 11.88 9.61
N ILE A 236 -21.66 11.31 10.61
CA ILE A 236 -21.95 9.94 11.06
C ILE A 236 -23.24 9.93 11.87
N GLU A 237 -24.20 9.11 11.45
CA GLU A 237 -25.48 9.00 12.13
C GLU A 237 -25.31 8.58 13.61
N PRO A 238 -26.10 9.13 14.55
CA PRO A 238 -25.92 8.90 15.98
C PRO A 238 -26.02 7.42 16.41
N ASP A 239 -26.78 6.63 15.66
CA ASP A 239 -27.04 5.22 15.95
C ASP A 239 -25.98 4.28 15.34
N VAL A 240 -25.04 4.81 14.57
CA VAL A 240 -23.93 4.03 14.00
C VAL A 240 -22.83 3.87 15.05
N TYR A 241 -22.43 2.63 15.29
CA TYR A 241 -21.29 2.34 16.16
C TYR A 241 -19.99 2.91 15.58
N VAL A 242 -19.35 3.81 16.32
CA VAL A 242 -18.02 4.35 16.00
C VAL A 242 -16.99 3.73 16.95
N PRO A 243 -16.00 2.99 16.44
CA PRO A 243 -14.92 2.45 17.28
C PRO A 243 -14.09 3.55 17.96
N GLU A 244 -13.42 3.20 19.07
CA GLU A 244 -12.40 4.08 19.67
C GLU A 244 -11.30 4.39 18.65
N VAL A 245 -10.81 5.64 18.65
CA VAL A 245 -9.76 6.08 17.73
C VAL A 245 -8.48 5.28 17.99
N ASP A 246 -7.90 4.74 16.92
CA ASP A 246 -6.60 4.08 17.00
C ASP A 246 -5.50 5.09 17.37
N ILE A 247 -4.51 4.64 18.15
CA ILE A 247 -3.33 5.42 18.49
C ILE A 247 -2.05 4.69 18.04
N LEU A 248 -0.95 5.43 17.96
CA LEU A 248 0.40 4.89 17.79
C LEU A 248 1.17 4.98 19.11
N SER A 249 1.63 3.83 19.63
CA SER A 249 2.67 3.78 20.67
C SER A 249 4.01 3.35 20.06
N VAL A 250 5.08 4.02 20.46
CA VAL A 250 6.45 3.74 20.02
C VAL A 250 7.26 3.26 21.22
N LEU A 251 7.78 2.04 21.11
CA LEU A 251 8.55 1.39 22.16
C LEU A 251 10.01 1.24 21.73
N ASP A 252 10.91 1.86 22.49
CA ASP A 252 12.35 1.63 22.33
C ASP A 252 12.74 0.25 22.88
N VAL A 253 13.54 -0.48 22.10
CA VAL A 253 14.00 -1.83 22.38
C VAL A 253 15.49 -1.78 22.71
N PRO A 254 15.90 -2.16 23.93
CA PRO A 254 17.31 -2.15 24.29
C PRO A 254 18.15 -3.07 23.38
N PRO A 255 19.45 -2.77 23.18
CA PRO A 255 20.33 -3.58 22.36
C PRO A 255 20.29 -5.07 22.73
N GLY A 256 20.17 -5.93 21.72
CA GLY A 256 20.09 -7.39 21.90
C GLY A 256 18.74 -7.94 22.37
N LYS A 257 17.75 -7.09 22.68
CA LYS A 257 16.43 -7.55 23.16
C LYS A 257 15.39 -7.77 22.07
N MET A 258 15.62 -7.28 20.84
CA MET A 258 14.68 -7.41 19.72
C MET A 258 14.29 -8.86 19.43
N GLY A 259 15.22 -9.82 19.56
CA GLY A 259 14.91 -11.24 19.42
C GLY A 259 13.87 -11.77 20.41
N ARG A 260 13.78 -11.19 21.61
CA ARG A 260 12.76 -11.54 22.63
C ARG A 260 11.39 -10.95 22.29
N VAL A 261 11.36 -9.75 21.70
CA VAL A 261 10.13 -9.12 21.18
C VAL A 261 9.56 -9.95 20.03
N ILE A 262 10.37 -10.26 19.03
CA ILE A 262 9.97 -11.00 17.82
C ILE A 262 9.62 -12.45 18.16
N GLY A 263 10.45 -13.11 18.98
CA GLY A 263 10.37 -14.54 19.24
C GLY A 263 10.86 -15.39 18.07
N ARG A 264 10.96 -16.70 18.29
CA ARG A 264 11.40 -17.64 17.26
C ARG A 264 10.42 -17.62 16.08
N LYS A 265 10.90 -17.31 14.87
CA LYS A 265 10.08 -17.18 13.65
C LYS A 265 8.91 -16.20 13.80
N GLY A 266 9.03 -15.18 14.65
CA GLY A 266 7.95 -14.20 14.86
C GLY A 266 6.82 -14.67 15.80
N SER A 267 6.92 -15.83 16.45
CA SER A 267 5.83 -16.38 17.26
C SER A 267 5.34 -15.44 18.37
N SER A 268 6.28 -14.76 19.03
CA SER A 268 5.99 -13.85 20.15
C SER A 268 5.21 -12.62 19.68
N ILE A 269 5.70 -11.95 18.65
CA ILE A 269 5.03 -10.75 18.14
C ILE A 269 3.65 -11.07 17.56
N MET A 270 3.50 -12.23 16.90
CA MET A 270 2.20 -12.68 16.38
C MET A 270 1.20 -12.99 17.49
N GLU A 271 1.64 -13.63 18.57
CA GLU A 271 0.82 -13.87 19.76
C GLU A 271 0.34 -12.55 20.39
N VAL A 272 1.21 -11.55 20.50
CA VAL A 272 0.82 -10.23 21.04
C VAL A 272 -0.17 -9.52 20.11
N LYS A 273 0.07 -9.52 18.80
CA LYS A 273 -0.87 -8.98 17.80
C LYS A 273 -2.26 -9.58 17.94
N GLN A 274 -2.34 -10.91 18.02
CA GLN A 274 -3.61 -11.64 18.12
C GLN A 274 -4.30 -11.43 19.48
N SER A 275 -3.57 -11.56 20.59
CA SER A 275 -4.15 -11.49 21.94
C SER A 275 -4.55 -10.08 22.38
N CYS A 276 -3.97 -9.05 21.76
CA CYS A 276 -4.31 -7.66 22.00
C CYS A 276 -5.09 -7.04 20.84
N ASN A 277 -5.34 -7.75 19.73
CA ASN A 277 -5.99 -7.18 18.54
C ASN A 277 -5.36 -5.84 18.09
N VAL A 278 -4.01 -5.81 18.04
CA VAL A 278 -3.23 -4.64 17.62
C VAL A 278 -2.36 -5.00 16.41
N GLU A 279 -2.00 -3.97 15.64
CA GLU A 279 -0.94 -4.09 14.66
C GLU A 279 0.40 -3.71 15.28
N ILE A 280 1.44 -4.46 14.92
CA ILE A 280 2.80 -4.22 15.41
C ILE A 280 3.78 -4.24 14.24
N HIS A 281 4.58 -3.18 14.13
CA HIS A 281 5.63 -3.01 13.13
C HIS A 281 6.99 -2.87 13.80
N ILE A 282 8.05 -3.29 13.12
CA ILE A 282 9.43 -3.21 13.61
C ILE A 282 10.25 -2.45 12.59
N GLY A 283 11.09 -1.51 13.03
CA GLY A 283 11.81 -0.65 12.10
C GLY A 283 12.87 -1.39 11.27
N GLY A 284 13.67 -2.30 11.82
CA GLY A 284 14.58 -3.18 11.05
C GLY A 284 15.34 -2.48 9.90
N ALA A 285 15.37 -3.08 8.71
CA ALA A 285 15.99 -2.48 7.52
C ALA A 285 15.20 -1.29 6.92
N LYS A 286 13.93 -1.11 7.32
CA LYS A 286 12.94 -0.20 6.71
C LYS A 286 12.50 0.95 7.64
N GLY A 287 13.22 1.17 8.76
CA GLY A 287 12.92 2.06 9.88
C GLY A 287 14.03 1.95 10.98
N PRO A 288 13.86 2.49 12.19
CA PRO A 288 14.87 2.35 13.26
C PRO A 288 14.97 0.89 13.77
N PRO A 289 16.16 0.28 13.80
CA PRO A 289 16.31 -1.15 14.12
C PRO A 289 15.93 -1.50 15.56
N ASP A 290 15.82 -0.50 16.43
CA ASP A 290 15.63 -0.55 17.87
C ASP A 290 14.25 -0.07 18.31
N ARG A 291 13.27 0.01 17.40
CA ARG A 291 11.90 0.44 17.74
C ARG A 291 10.83 -0.52 17.29
N VAL A 292 9.77 -0.58 18.10
CA VAL A 292 8.51 -1.28 17.84
C VAL A 292 7.37 -0.27 17.85
N PHE A 293 6.56 -0.31 16.80
CA PHE A 293 5.40 0.56 16.60
C PHE A 293 4.14 -0.26 16.82
N ILE A 294 3.23 0.20 17.67
CA ILE A 294 1.99 -0.49 18.02
C ILE A 294 0.83 0.40 17.65
N ILE A 295 -0.05 -0.07 16.76
CA ILE A 295 -1.26 0.65 16.31
C ILE A 295 -2.50 -0.11 16.76
N GLY A 296 -3.43 0.58 17.41
CA GLY A 296 -4.73 0.03 17.78
C GLY A 296 -5.47 0.90 18.81
N PRO A 297 -6.59 0.41 19.36
CA PRO A 297 -7.34 1.11 20.42
C PRO A 297 -6.48 1.30 21.68
N VAL A 298 -6.69 2.39 22.40
CA VAL A 298 -5.82 2.83 23.51
C VAL A 298 -5.61 1.73 24.56
N LYS A 299 -6.68 1.03 24.97
CA LYS A 299 -6.60 -0.04 25.98
C LYS A 299 -5.75 -1.22 25.51
N GLU A 300 -5.93 -1.62 24.26
CA GLU A 300 -5.24 -2.75 23.66
C GLU A 300 -3.76 -2.44 23.38
N VAL A 301 -3.46 -1.22 22.95
CA VAL A 301 -2.08 -0.73 22.77
C VAL A 301 -1.32 -0.76 24.09
N ARG A 302 -1.92 -0.27 25.18
CA ARG A 302 -1.30 -0.30 26.51
C ARG A 302 -1.06 -1.71 27.01
N LYS A 303 -1.99 -2.63 26.75
CA LYS A 303 -1.85 -4.06 27.07
C LYS A 303 -0.68 -4.68 26.30
N ALA A 304 -0.61 -4.45 24.99
CA ALA A 304 0.48 -4.93 24.15
C ALA A 304 1.84 -4.38 24.60
N GLU A 305 1.91 -3.09 24.91
CA GLU A 305 3.12 -2.44 25.42
C GLU A 305 3.61 -3.08 26.72
N ALA A 306 2.71 -3.33 27.69
CA ALA A 306 3.06 -3.98 28.95
C ALA A 306 3.64 -5.39 28.73
N ILE A 307 3.04 -6.18 27.83
CA ILE A 307 3.53 -7.52 27.50
C ILE A 307 4.92 -7.45 26.87
N LEU A 308 5.13 -6.56 25.90
CA LEU A 308 6.42 -6.42 25.21
C LEU A 308 7.51 -5.92 26.17
N ARG A 309 7.21 -4.94 27.03
CA ARG A 309 8.12 -4.49 28.09
C ARG A 309 8.52 -5.63 29.01
N GLY A 310 7.55 -6.44 29.46
CA GLY A 310 7.81 -7.63 30.28
C GLY A 310 8.75 -8.63 29.62
N ARG A 311 8.63 -8.86 28.31
CA ARG A 311 9.52 -9.77 27.56
C ARG A 311 10.96 -9.26 27.43
N MET A 312 11.19 -7.95 27.58
CA MET A 312 12.52 -7.35 27.52
C MET A 312 13.26 -7.36 28.86
N LEU A 313 12.55 -7.55 29.98
CA LEU A 313 13.16 -7.66 31.31
C LEU A 313 14.05 -8.91 31.42
N GLU A 314 15.09 -8.80 32.24
CA GLU A 314 15.95 -9.93 32.62
C GLU A 314 15.34 -10.64 33.82
N TYR A 315 15.19 -11.96 33.69
CA TYR A 315 15.05 -12.87 34.82
C TYR A 315 16.26 -13.80 34.78
#